data_AF-D7TDT6-F1
#
_entry.id   AF-D7TDT6-F1
#
_cell.length_a   1.000
_cell.length_b   1.000
_cell.length_c   1.000
_cell.angle_alpha   90.00
_cell.angle_beta   90.00
_cell.angle_gamma   90.00
#
_symmetry.space_group_name_H-M   'P 1'
#
loop_
_entity.id
_entity.type
_entity.pdbx_description
1 polymer ?
#
loop_
_entity_poly.entity_id
_entity_poly.type
_entity_poly.pdbx_seq_one_letter_code
_entity_poly.pdbx_strand_id
1 'polypeptide(L)'
;MPELPEVEAARRAVEEHCVGKKITKAVIANDSKVIDGVSPSDFEASLLGKTIVSAHRKGKNMWLQLDSPPFPSFQFGMAGAVCIKGVAVTKYKRSAVKDTDEWPSKYSKLFIEEWRVL
;
A
#
# COMPACT_ATOMS: atom_id res chain seq x y z
N MET A 1 14.78 0.67 -9.98
CA MET A 1 13.49 0.76 -10.69
C MET A 1 12.79 -0.56 -10.47
N PRO A 2 11.64 -0.59 -9.76
CA PRO A 2 10.86 -1.80 -9.61
C PRO A 2 10.47 -2.36 -10.98
N GLU A 3 10.84 -3.60 -11.24
CA GLU A 3 10.43 -4.36 -12.40
C GLU A 3 9.31 -5.34 -12.00
N LEU A 4 8.88 -6.19 -12.94
CA LEU A 4 7.82 -7.16 -12.69
C LEU A 4 8.04 -8.01 -11.42
N PRO A 5 9.26 -8.52 -11.13
CA PRO A 5 9.50 -9.33 -9.94
C PRO A 5 9.31 -8.57 -8.63
N GLU A 6 9.75 -7.31 -8.56
CA GLU A 6 9.62 -6.50 -7.34
C GLU A 6 8.16 -6.14 -7.07
N VAL A 7 7.40 -5.81 -8.11
CA VAL A 7 5.96 -5.53 -7.96
C VAL A 7 5.20 -6.81 -7.58
N GLU A 8 5.57 -7.97 -8.12
CA GLU A 8 4.99 -9.26 -7.70
C GLU A 8 5.32 -9.61 -6.26
N ALA A 9 6.55 -9.34 -5.80
CA ALA A 9 6.94 -9.57 -4.42
C ALA A 9 6.16 -8.65 -3.46
N ALA A 10 5.97 -7.38 -3.82
CA ALA A 10 5.10 -6.46 -3.10
C ALA A 10 3.65 -6.96 -3.04
N ARG A 11 3.10 -7.42 -4.17
CA ARG A 11 1.76 -8.01 -4.24
C ARG A 11 1.59 -9.19 -3.30
N ARG A 12 2.54 -10.15 -3.34
CA ARG A 12 2.54 -11.33 -2.46
C ARG A 12 2.60 -10.96 -0.98
N ALA A 13 3.45 -10.02 -0.60
CA ALA A 13 3.55 -9.58 0.79
C ALA A 13 2.25 -8.94 1.30
N VAL A 14 1.57 -8.15 0.47
CA VAL A 14 0.25 -7.62 0.82
C VAL A 14 -0.79 -8.74 0.91
N GLU A 15 -0.79 -9.68 -0.04
CA GLU A 15 -1.69 -10.84 0.01
C GLU A 15 -1.54 -11.63 1.31
N GLU A 16 -0.29 -11.90 1.72
CA GLU A 16 0.03 -12.72 2.88
C GLU A 16 -0.28 -12.04 4.21
N HIS A 17 -0.12 -10.71 4.29
CA HIS A 17 -0.16 -10.01 5.56
C HIS A 17 -1.31 -9.03 5.73
N CYS A 18 -2.03 -8.64 4.68
CA CYS A 18 -3.06 -7.59 4.73
C CYS A 18 -4.47 -8.09 4.39
N VAL A 19 -4.59 -9.19 3.65
CA VAL A 19 -5.90 -9.73 3.24
C VAL A 19 -6.73 -10.17 4.46
N GLY A 20 -8.04 -9.87 4.41
CA GLY A 20 -9.00 -10.13 5.46
C GLY A 20 -9.03 -9.09 6.57
N LYS A 21 -8.17 -8.07 6.53
CA LYS A 21 -8.11 -7.03 7.56
C LYS A 21 -8.87 -5.77 7.16
N LYS A 22 -9.50 -5.16 8.15
CA LYS A 22 -10.25 -3.91 8.02
C LYS A 22 -9.33 -2.71 8.18
N ILE A 23 -9.45 -1.75 7.26
CA ILE A 23 -8.75 -0.47 7.29
C ILE A 23 -9.35 0.40 8.40
N THR A 24 -8.58 0.69 9.43
CA THR A 24 -8.98 1.53 10.57
C THR A 24 -8.48 2.96 10.46
N LYS A 25 -7.43 3.18 9.67
CA LYS A 25 -6.87 4.49 9.38
C LYS A 25 -6.30 4.50 7.98
N ALA A 26 -6.54 5.58 7.25
CA ALA A 26 -5.90 5.87 5.98
C ALA A 26 -5.31 7.29 6.05
N VAL A 27 -4.11 7.47 5.51
CA VAL A 27 -3.48 8.79 5.35
C VAL A 27 -2.95 8.88 3.93
N ILE A 28 -3.37 9.90 3.20
CA ILE A 28 -2.97 10.17 1.81
C ILE A 28 -2.10 11.42 1.79
N ALA A 29 -0.95 11.35 1.12
CA ALA A 29 -0.09 12.52 0.98
C ALA A 29 -0.76 13.63 0.16
N ASN A 30 -0.54 14.87 0.57
CA ASN A 30 -0.91 16.03 -0.26
C ASN A 30 0.14 16.23 -1.38
N ASP A 31 0.10 15.34 -2.37
CA ASP A 31 1.00 15.35 -3.53
C ASP A 31 0.21 15.12 -4.83
N SER A 32 -0.20 16.21 -5.48
CA SER A 32 -1.00 16.18 -6.71
C SER A 32 -0.26 15.63 -7.93
N LYS A 33 1.05 15.33 -7.83
CA LYS A 33 1.81 14.65 -8.90
C LYS A 33 1.73 13.14 -8.80
N VAL A 34 1.43 12.62 -7.61
CA VAL A 34 1.36 11.18 -7.33
C VAL A 34 -0.07 10.72 -7.08
N ILE A 35 -0.86 11.55 -6.41
CA ILE A 35 -2.30 11.30 -6.19
C ILE A 35 -3.04 11.89 -7.38
N ASP A 36 -3.61 11.00 -8.19
CA ASP A 36 -4.24 11.33 -9.46
C ASP A 36 -5.76 11.15 -9.39
N GLY A 37 -6.52 12.09 -9.97
CA GLY A 37 -7.97 12.00 -10.16
C GLY A 37 -8.86 12.09 -8.91
N VAL A 38 -8.31 12.31 -7.70
CA VAL A 38 -9.08 12.38 -6.46
C VAL A 38 -8.40 13.28 -5.42
N SER A 39 -9.18 13.93 -4.55
CA SER A 39 -8.60 14.68 -3.42
C SER A 39 -8.07 13.71 -2.35
N PRO A 40 -7.01 14.06 -1.59
CA PRO A 40 -6.52 13.22 -0.50
C PRO A 40 -7.62 12.81 0.50
N SER A 41 -8.49 13.75 0.88
CA SER A 41 -9.58 13.52 1.83
C SER A 41 -10.65 12.57 1.28
N ASP A 42 -11.03 12.71 0.02
CA ASP A 42 -12.01 11.79 -0.59
C ASP A 42 -11.42 10.39 -0.74
N PHE A 43 -10.12 10.32 -1.04
CA PHE A 43 -9.42 9.04 -1.13
C PHE A 43 -9.35 8.36 0.24
N GLU A 44 -8.96 9.06 1.30
CA GLU A 44 -9.00 8.54 2.68
C GLU A 44 -10.39 8.02 3.06
N ALA A 45 -11.43 8.83 2.82
CA ALA A 45 -12.81 8.47 3.11
C ALA A 45 -13.27 7.22 2.33
N SER A 46 -12.80 7.05 1.10
CA SER A 46 -13.15 5.90 0.26
C SER A 46 -12.52 4.58 0.72
N LEU A 47 -11.46 4.63 1.55
CA LEU A 47 -10.74 3.47 2.07
C LEU A 47 -11.19 3.09 3.49
N LEU A 48 -11.53 4.10 4.30
CA LEU A 48 -11.81 3.90 5.71
C LEU A 48 -12.95 2.90 5.94
N GLY A 49 -12.71 1.91 6.80
CA GLY A 49 -13.69 0.90 7.17
C GLY A 49 -13.84 -0.24 6.16
N LYS A 50 -13.17 -0.21 5.01
CA LYS A 50 -13.20 -1.32 4.05
C LYS A 50 -12.23 -2.43 4.43
N THR A 51 -12.51 -3.62 3.95
CA THR A 51 -11.67 -4.82 4.12
C THR A 51 -10.88 -5.10 2.86
N ILE A 52 -9.58 -5.40 3.00
CA ILE A 52 -8.76 -5.83 1.87
C ILE A 52 -9.09 -7.29 1.55
N VAL A 53 -9.56 -7.56 0.33
CA VAL A 53 -10.02 -8.89 -0.10
C VAL A 53 -8.93 -9.64 -0.85
N SER A 54 -8.16 -8.95 -1.70
CA SER A 54 -7.02 -9.53 -2.42
C SER A 54 -6.10 -8.46 -3.00
N ALA A 55 -4.88 -8.85 -3.36
CA ALA A 55 -3.90 -7.99 -4.01
C ALA A 55 -3.59 -8.49 -5.43
N HIS A 56 -3.79 -7.62 -6.41
CA HIS A 56 -3.65 -7.96 -7.82
C HIS A 56 -2.51 -7.18 -8.48
N ARG A 57 -2.01 -7.72 -9.59
CA ARG A 57 -0.96 -7.06 -10.39
C ARG A 57 -1.15 -7.34 -11.87
N LYS A 58 -0.94 -6.32 -12.70
CA LYS A 58 -0.81 -6.45 -14.16
C LYS A 58 0.36 -5.59 -14.64
N GLY A 59 1.37 -6.23 -15.22
CA GLY A 59 2.61 -5.54 -15.56
C GLY A 59 3.26 -4.92 -14.32
N LYS A 60 3.59 -3.64 -14.38
CA LYS A 60 4.18 -2.88 -13.26
C LYS A 60 3.15 -2.15 -12.39
N ASN A 61 1.87 -2.43 -12.61
CA ASN A 61 0.76 -1.86 -11.84
C ASN A 61 0.23 -2.90 -10.87
N MET A 62 -0.05 -2.46 -9.65
CA MET A 62 -0.65 -3.26 -8.58
C MET A 62 -1.94 -2.58 -8.13
N TRP A 63 -2.94 -3.31 -7.64
CA TRP A 63 -4.12 -2.73 -7.00
C TRP A 63 -4.63 -3.63 -5.88
N LEU A 64 -5.38 -3.04 -4.93
CA LEU A 64 -6.06 -3.80 -3.88
C LEU A 64 -7.52 -3.92 -4.22
N GLN A 65 -8.03 -5.14 -4.26
CA GLN A 65 -9.46 -5.36 -4.25
C GLN A 65 -9.94 -5.21 -2.81
N LEU A 66 -10.90 -4.31 -2.62
CA LEU A 66 -11.61 -4.12 -1.35
C LEU A 66 -12.94 -4.86 -1.39
N ASP A 67 -13.62 -4.97 -0.25
CA ASP A 67 -14.98 -5.53 -0.16
C ASP A 67 -16.00 -4.77 -1.02
N SER A 68 -15.73 -3.51 -1.35
CA SER A 68 -16.55 -2.66 -2.19
C SER A 68 -15.70 -1.63 -2.96
N PRO A 69 -16.06 -1.30 -4.21
CA PRO A 69 -15.36 -0.27 -4.99
C PRO A 69 -15.51 1.14 -4.35
N PRO A 70 -14.67 2.11 -4.71
CA PRO A 70 -13.53 2.05 -5.62
C PRO A 70 -12.32 1.30 -5.03
N PHE A 71 -11.38 0.93 -5.90
CA PHE A 71 -10.17 0.17 -5.57
C PHE A 71 -8.90 1.02 -5.78
N PRO A 72 -7.98 1.10 -4.80
CA PRO A 72 -6.73 1.82 -4.98
C PRO A 72 -5.78 1.07 -5.91
N SER A 73 -5.19 1.79 -6.87
CA SER A 73 -4.16 1.27 -7.76
C SER A 73 -2.83 2.02 -7.60
N PHE A 74 -1.73 1.33 -7.85
CA PHE A 74 -0.36 1.81 -7.68
C PHE A 74 0.45 1.57 -8.92
N GLN A 75 1.02 2.64 -9.46
CA GLN A 75 2.05 2.60 -10.47
C GLN A 75 3.40 2.95 -9.82
N PHE A 76 4.31 1.98 -9.74
CA PHE A 76 5.51 2.12 -8.90
C PHE A 76 6.54 3.12 -9.45
N GLY A 77 6.50 3.44 -10.74
CA GLY A 77 7.51 4.31 -11.36
C GLY A 77 8.94 3.81 -11.12
N MET A 78 9.89 4.72 -10.87
CA MET A 78 11.30 4.36 -10.67
C MET A 78 11.67 3.96 -9.23
N ALA A 79 10.89 4.39 -8.25
CA ALA A 79 11.26 4.32 -6.83
C ALA A 79 10.10 3.92 -5.88
N GLY A 80 8.92 3.62 -6.41
CA GLY A 80 7.80 3.14 -5.61
C GLY A 80 8.14 1.83 -4.91
N ALA A 81 7.62 1.68 -3.70
CA ALA A 81 7.80 0.50 -2.88
C ALA A 81 6.58 0.32 -1.98
N VAL A 82 6.29 -0.94 -1.65
CA VAL A 82 5.37 -1.29 -0.57
C VAL A 82 6.21 -1.73 0.63
N CYS A 83 5.83 -1.23 1.80
CA CYS A 83 6.46 -1.51 3.07
C CYS A 83 5.38 -1.92 4.06
N ILE A 84 5.58 -3.03 4.77
CA ILE A 84 4.65 -3.53 5.80
C ILE A 84 5.44 -3.59 7.11
N LYS A 85 5.00 -2.87 8.13
CA LYS A 85 5.73 -2.80 9.41
C LYS A 85 5.78 -4.16 10.09
N GLY A 86 6.99 -4.58 10.48
CA GLY A 86 7.23 -5.89 11.12
C GLY A 86 7.31 -7.06 10.14
N VAL A 87 7.23 -6.80 8.83
CA VAL A 87 7.37 -7.82 7.79
C VAL A 87 8.54 -7.45 6.89
N ALA A 88 9.47 -8.39 6.72
CA ALA A 88 10.47 -8.29 5.67
C ALA A 88 9.84 -8.61 4.32
N VAL A 89 9.19 -7.62 3.69
CA VAL A 89 8.43 -7.77 2.43
C VAL A 89 9.29 -8.36 1.30
N THR A 90 10.59 -8.06 1.27
CA THR A 90 11.51 -8.65 0.30
C THR A 90 12.95 -8.74 0.83
N LYS A 91 13.80 -9.52 0.14
CA LYS A 91 15.28 -9.43 0.25
C LYS A 91 15.84 -8.10 -0.25
N TYR A 92 15.02 -7.22 -0.85
CA TYR A 92 15.47 -5.96 -1.42
C TYR A 92 15.39 -4.84 -0.38
N LYS A 93 16.52 -4.15 -0.20
CA LYS A 93 16.72 -3.09 0.80
C LYS A 93 15.65 -1.98 0.80
N ARG A 94 14.92 -1.77 -0.31
CA ARG A 94 13.98 -0.66 -0.49
C ARG A 94 12.60 -0.88 0.16
N SER A 95 12.23 -2.13 0.46
CA SER A 95 10.96 -2.47 1.13
C SER A 95 11.15 -2.87 2.59
N ALA A 96 12.38 -2.87 3.08
CA ALA A 96 12.68 -3.18 4.47
C ALA A 96 12.42 -1.95 5.34
N VAL A 97 11.61 -2.12 6.38
CA VAL A 97 11.40 -1.13 7.43
C VAL A 97 12.19 -1.58 8.64
N LYS A 98 13.17 -0.78 9.09
CA LYS A 98 13.88 -0.99 10.34
C LYS A 98 13.13 -0.30 11.48
N ASP A 99 13.32 -0.78 12.71
CA ASP A 99 12.69 -0.18 13.89
C ASP A 99 13.13 1.27 14.14
N THR A 100 14.28 1.68 13.61
CA THR A 100 14.81 3.04 13.68
C THR A 100 14.27 3.97 12.59
N ASP A 101 13.53 3.45 11.62
CA ASP A 101 13.05 4.25 10.50
C ASP A 101 11.82 5.08 10.91
N GLU A 102 11.75 6.31 10.41
CA GLU A 102 10.58 7.19 10.58
C GLU A 102 9.31 6.50 10.02
N TRP A 103 8.29 6.32 10.85
CA TRP A 103 7.07 5.61 10.50
C TRP A 103 5.80 6.35 10.97
N PRO A 104 4.88 6.74 10.07
CA PRO A 104 4.97 6.62 8.61
C PRO A 104 6.11 7.45 8.02
N SER A 105 6.73 6.97 6.94
CA SER A 105 7.79 7.74 6.27
C SER A 105 7.25 9.06 5.70
N LYS A 106 8.04 10.13 5.75
CA LYS A 106 7.73 11.40 5.05
C LYS A 106 7.54 11.26 3.53
N TYR A 107 8.03 10.17 2.94
CA TYR A 107 7.83 9.86 1.51
C TYR A 107 6.58 9.02 1.23
N SER A 108 5.87 8.59 2.29
CA SER A 108 4.63 7.83 2.15
C SER A 108 3.62 8.62 1.32
N LYS A 109 2.94 7.90 0.42
CA LYS A 109 1.89 8.46 -0.46
C LYS A 109 0.52 7.94 -0.07
N LEU A 110 0.47 6.67 0.32
CA LEU A 110 -0.65 6.03 0.98
C LEU A 110 -0.09 5.31 2.21
N PHE A 111 -0.66 5.60 3.37
CA PHE A 111 -0.44 4.84 4.58
C PHE A 111 -1.78 4.28 5.07
N ILE A 112 -1.78 3.01 5.45
CA ILE A 112 -2.96 2.31 5.98
C ILE A 112 -2.58 1.67 7.31
N GLU A 113 -3.47 1.79 8.29
CA GLU A 113 -3.47 0.97 9.50
C GLU A 113 -4.65 -0.01 9.44
N GLU A 114 -4.38 -1.23 9.89
CA GLU A 114 -5.33 -2.33 9.85
C GLU A 114 -5.63 -2.80 11.27
N TRP A 115 -6.87 -3.23 11.51
CA TRP A 115 -7.24 -3.85 12.78
C TRP A 115 -6.43 -5.13 13.00
N ARG A 116 -5.65 -5.18 14.09
CA ARG A 116 -5.04 -6.42 14.60
C ARG A 116 -5.98 -7.03 15.63
N VAL A 117 -6.37 -8.27 15.40
CA VAL A 117 -6.87 -9.13 16.48
C VAL A 117 -5.64 -9.48 17.33
N LEU A 118 -5.66 -9.10 18.61
CA LEU A 118 -4.63 -9.46 19.59
C LEU A 118 -4.61 -10.97 19.84
#